data_AF-S7P7J8-F1
#
_entry.id   AF-S7P7J8-F1
#
_cell.length_a   1.000
_cell.length_b   1.000
_cell.length_c   1.000
_cell.angle_alpha   90.00
_cell.angle_beta   90.00
_cell.angle_gamma   90.00
#
_symmetry.space_group_name_H-M   'P 1'
#
loop_
_entity.id
_entity.type
_entity.pdbx_description
1 polymer ?
#
loop_
_entity_poly.entity_id
_entity_poly.type
_entity_poly.pdbx_seq_one_letter_code
_entity_poly.pdbx_strand_id
1 'polypeptide(L)'
;MCASRDDWRCAQSMHEFSAKDIDGRMVNLDKYRRLFEGVKGVYISASPMLLIVTWTILVSLVHLLKTVRLLRLLRLLQKLDRYSQHSTIVLTLLMSMFALLAHWMACIWYVIGKMEREDNSLLKWEVGWLHELGKRLESPYYGNNTLGGPSIRSAYIAALYFTLSSLTSVGFGNVSANTDAEKIFSICTMLIGALMHALVFGNVTAIIQRMYSRWSLYHTRTKDLKDFIRVHHLPQQLKQRMLEYFQTTWSVNNGIDSNELLKDFPDELRSDITMHLNKEILQLSLFECASRGCLRSLSLHIKTSFCAPGEYLLRQGDALQAIYFVCSGSMEVLKDSMVLAILGRSELKAP
;
A
#
# COMPACT_ATOMS: atom_id res chain seq x y z
N MET A 1 -33.83 81.14 -10.79
CA MET A 1 -33.97 81.90 -9.53
C MET A 1 -34.42 80.95 -8.44
N CYS A 2 -34.04 81.28 -7.20
CA CYS A 2 -33.88 80.46 -6.00
C CYS A 2 -35.00 79.51 -5.57
N ALA A 3 -34.57 78.51 -4.80
CA ALA A 3 -35.37 77.63 -3.97
C ALA A 3 -35.93 78.33 -2.70
N SER A 4 -37.07 77.84 -2.19
CA SER A 4 -37.43 77.68 -0.76
C SER A 4 -38.83 77.06 -0.72
N ARG A 5 -39.09 75.86 -0.16
CA ARG A 5 -39.09 75.40 1.25
C ARG A 5 -40.23 76.00 2.09
N ASP A 6 -41.03 75.07 2.60
CA ASP A 6 -42.00 75.11 3.71
C ASP A 6 -43.38 75.71 3.44
N ASP A 7 -44.38 74.82 3.26
CA ASP A 7 -45.43 74.79 4.28
C ASP A 7 -46.03 73.39 4.47
N TRP A 8 -46.03 72.99 5.73
CA TRP A 8 -46.58 71.75 6.25
C TRP A 8 -48.12 71.87 6.38
N ARG A 9 -48.79 70.71 6.48
CA ARG A 9 -50.16 70.52 7.02
C ARG A 9 -51.32 70.80 6.06
N CYS A 10 -51.66 69.82 5.20
CA CYS A 10 -53.07 69.42 5.00
C CYS A 10 -53.20 68.18 4.11
N ALA A 11 -52.91 66.97 4.62
CA ALA A 11 -53.43 65.73 4.03
C ALA A 11 -53.29 64.55 5.00
N GLN A 12 -53.77 64.73 6.23
CA GLN A 12 -54.17 63.61 7.06
C GLN A 12 -55.56 63.18 6.58
N SER A 13 -55.61 62.34 5.54
CA SER A 13 -56.83 61.65 5.15
C SER A 13 -56.51 60.20 4.82
N MET A 14 -57.12 59.33 5.61
CA MET A 14 -57.12 57.88 5.53
C MET A 14 -57.23 57.37 4.09
N HIS A 15 -56.28 56.54 3.67
CA HIS A 15 -56.52 55.57 2.61
C HIS A 15 -56.11 54.20 3.13
N GLU A 16 -57.04 53.52 3.81
CA GLU A 16 -57.00 52.07 3.97
C GLU A 16 -57.10 51.46 2.57
N PHE A 17 -56.01 50.82 2.10
CA PHE A 17 -56.03 50.10 0.83
C PHE A 17 -56.72 48.75 1.06
N SER A 18 -58.02 48.69 0.80
CA SER A 18 -58.80 47.45 0.83
C SER A 18 -59.10 47.00 -0.60
N ALA A 19 -58.68 45.79 -0.96
CA ALA A 19 -59.02 45.15 -2.23
C ALA A 19 -60.03 44.01 -1.97
N LYS A 20 -60.97 43.79 -2.90
CA LYS A 20 -61.93 42.68 -2.84
C LYS A 20 -61.37 41.46 -3.55
N ASP A 21 -61.46 40.30 -2.92
CA ASP A 21 -61.14 39.02 -3.55
C ASP A 21 -62.27 38.58 -4.50
N ILE A 22 -62.02 37.54 -5.32
CA ILE A 22 -62.93 37.05 -6.39
C ILE A 22 -64.34 36.68 -5.88
N ASP A 23 -64.49 36.48 -4.57
CA ASP A 23 -65.72 36.12 -3.85
C ASP A 23 -66.37 37.32 -3.11
N GLY A 24 -65.92 38.55 -3.39
CA GLY A 24 -66.54 39.80 -2.91
C GLY A 24 -66.22 40.24 -1.47
N ARG A 25 -65.39 39.47 -0.72
CA ARG A 25 -64.94 39.83 0.64
C ARG A 25 -63.78 40.84 0.61
N MET A 26 -63.82 41.83 1.51
CA MET A 26 -62.75 42.83 1.66
C MET A 26 -61.52 42.21 2.35
N VAL A 27 -60.36 42.29 1.70
CA VAL A 27 -59.07 41.84 2.22
C VAL A 27 -58.19 43.05 2.54
N ASN A 28 -57.68 43.11 3.78
CA ASN A 28 -56.81 44.18 4.24
C ASN A 28 -55.36 43.93 3.80
N LEU A 29 -54.86 44.76 2.87
CA LEU A 29 -53.51 44.63 2.28
C LEU A 29 -52.38 45.01 3.25
N ASP A 30 -52.65 45.76 4.32
CA ASP A 30 -51.66 46.08 5.36
C ASP A 30 -51.26 44.86 6.19
N LYS A 31 -52.10 43.82 6.20
CA LYS A 31 -51.76 42.52 6.81
C LYS A 31 -50.68 41.80 5.99
N TYR A 32 -50.77 41.85 4.66
CA TYR A 32 -49.79 41.25 3.75
C TYR A 32 -48.48 42.04 3.70
N ARG A 33 -48.54 43.38 3.73
CA ARG A 33 -47.35 44.23 3.84
C ARG A 33 -46.55 43.95 5.12
N ARG A 34 -47.23 43.79 6.27
CA ARG A 34 -46.58 43.43 7.55
C ARG A 34 -45.99 42.01 7.53
N LEU A 35 -46.65 41.05 6.88
CA LEU A 35 -46.10 39.71 6.63
C LEU A 35 -44.84 39.76 5.76
N PHE A 36 -44.82 40.59 4.71
CA PHE A 36 -43.69 40.71 3.81
C PHE A 36 -42.49 41.45 4.45
N GLU A 37 -42.73 42.46 5.29
CA GLU A 37 -41.67 43.10 6.09
C GLU A 37 -41.13 42.18 7.20
N GLY A 38 -41.98 41.36 7.82
CA GLY A 38 -41.55 40.31 8.74
C GLY A 38 -40.64 39.27 8.08
N VAL A 39 -40.97 38.84 6.86
CA VAL A 39 -40.14 37.90 6.07
C VAL A 39 -38.82 38.53 5.62
N LYS A 40 -38.81 39.83 5.26
CA LYS A 40 -37.57 40.58 4.99
C LYS A 40 -36.69 40.70 6.23
N GLY A 41 -37.27 40.93 7.40
CA GLY A 41 -36.55 40.97 8.68
C GLY A 41 -35.87 39.64 9.04
N VAL A 42 -36.54 38.51 8.73
CA VAL A 42 -35.99 37.15 8.94
C VAL A 42 -34.87 36.82 7.94
N TYR A 43 -34.93 37.34 6.70
CA TYR A 43 -33.87 37.13 5.71
C TYR A 43 -32.60 37.95 6.01
N ILE A 44 -32.74 39.14 6.62
CA ILE A 44 -31.61 40.01 6.97
C ILE A 44 -30.90 39.51 8.24
N SER A 45 -31.61 38.88 9.18
CA SER A 45 -31.02 38.30 10.40
C SER A 45 -30.37 36.92 10.19
N ALA A 46 -30.68 36.23 9.11
CA ALA A 46 -30.05 34.95 8.72
C ALA A 46 -28.72 35.11 7.96
N SER A 47 -28.43 36.32 7.43
CA SER A 47 -27.21 36.61 6.66
C SER A 47 -25.89 36.41 7.44
N PRO A 48 -25.76 36.83 8.72
CA PRO A 48 -24.51 36.65 9.46
C PRO A 48 -24.20 35.18 9.75
N MET A 49 -25.22 34.38 10.07
CA MET A 49 -25.07 32.96 10.38
C MET A 49 -24.70 32.14 9.14
N LEU A 50 -25.33 32.42 7.99
CA LEU A 50 -24.97 31.79 6.72
C LEU A 50 -23.56 32.18 6.25
N LEU A 51 -23.14 33.43 6.50
CA LEU A 51 -21.79 33.90 6.22
C LEU A 51 -20.75 33.25 7.14
N ILE A 52 -21.07 33.03 8.42
CA ILE A 52 -20.18 32.33 9.36
C ILE A 52 -20.07 30.84 9.00
N VAL A 53 -21.16 30.18 8.61
CA VAL A 53 -21.15 28.78 8.15
C VAL A 53 -20.37 28.63 6.85
N THR A 54 -20.61 29.49 5.86
CA THR A 54 -19.82 29.48 4.61
C THR A 54 -18.36 29.82 4.85
N TRP A 55 -18.04 30.73 5.78
CA TRP A 55 -16.67 31.07 6.17
C TRP A 55 -15.97 29.92 6.92
N THR A 56 -16.65 29.21 7.81
CA THR A 56 -16.09 28.04 8.52
C THR A 56 -15.90 26.85 7.59
N ILE A 57 -16.80 26.64 6.63
CA ILE A 57 -16.64 25.68 5.53
C ILE A 57 -15.44 26.08 4.66
N LEU A 58 -15.28 27.37 4.33
CA LEU A 58 -14.16 27.89 3.55
C LEU A 58 -12.81 27.73 4.29
N VAL A 59 -12.76 28.01 5.60
CA VAL A 59 -11.56 27.82 6.43
C VAL A 59 -11.21 26.33 6.59
N SER A 60 -12.22 25.46 6.69
CA SER A 60 -12.03 24.00 6.65
C SER A 60 -11.53 23.53 5.28
N LEU A 61 -12.03 24.09 4.18
CA LEU A 61 -11.56 23.84 2.81
C LEU A 61 -10.11 24.31 2.60
N VAL A 62 -9.72 25.45 3.20
CA VAL A 62 -8.32 25.93 3.18
C VAL A 62 -7.40 25.05 4.03
N HIS A 63 -7.90 24.46 5.12
CA HIS A 63 -7.18 23.41 5.83
C HIS A 63 -7.11 22.10 5.02
N LEU A 64 -8.15 21.76 4.25
CA LEU A 64 -8.10 20.70 3.24
C LEU A 64 -7.08 21.01 2.12
N LEU A 65 -6.87 22.27 1.75
CA LEU A 65 -5.77 22.65 0.82
C LEU A 65 -4.38 22.32 1.40
N LYS A 66 -4.21 22.22 2.73
CA LYS A 66 -2.96 21.66 3.29
C LYS A 66 -2.82 20.16 2.98
N THR A 67 -3.91 19.45 2.74
CA THR A 67 -3.91 18.05 2.32
C THR A 67 -3.60 17.87 0.83
N VAL A 68 -3.62 18.94 0.02
CA VAL A 68 -2.96 18.96 -1.30
C VAL A 68 -1.44 18.74 -1.16
N ARG A 69 -0.84 19.03 0.00
CA ARG A 69 0.55 18.60 0.28
C ARG A 69 0.66 17.08 0.36
N LEU A 70 -0.41 16.36 0.70
CA LEU A 70 -0.47 14.90 0.66
C LEU A 70 -0.40 14.38 -0.78
N LEU A 71 -0.89 15.13 -1.78
CA LEU A 71 -0.67 14.80 -3.20
C LEU A 71 0.81 14.85 -3.59
N ARG A 72 1.69 15.47 -2.78
CA ARG A 72 3.15 15.31 -2.96
C ARG A 72 3.63 13.88 -2.67
N LEU A 73 2.89 13.08 -1.89
CA LEU A 73 3.16 11.65 -1.74
C LEU A 73 2.80 10.85 -3.00
N LEU A 74 1.92 11.34 -3.89
CA LEU A 74 1.77 10.73 -5.22
C LEU A 74 3.04 10.87 -6.08
N ARG A 75 3.85 11.90 -5.84
CA ARG A 75 5.19 11.98 -6.45
C ARG A 75 6.19 10.98 -5.84
N LEU A 76 5.96 10.55 -4.59
CA LEU A 76 6.70 9.42 -4.01
C LEU A 76 6.26 8.10 -4.64
N LEU A 77 4.98 7.94 -5.01
CA LEU A 77 4.49 6.77 -5.77
C LEU A 77 5.22 6.62 -7.14
N GLN A 78 5.50 7.72 -7.83
CA GLN A 78 6.31 7.70 -9.08
C GLN A 78 7.79 7.35 -8.84
N LYS A 79 8.34 7.66 -7.65
CA LYS A 79 9.68 7.21 -7.25
C LYS A 79 9.67 5.78 -6.71
N LEU A 80 8.52 5.27 -6.32
CA LEU A 80 8.31 3.96 -5.70
C LEU A 80 8.59 2.82 -6.68
N ASP A 81 8.45 3.05 -7.99
CA ASP A 81 8.79 2.07 -9.02
C ASP A 81 10.30 1.72 -8.99
N ARG A 82 11.16 2.72 -8.71
CA ARG A 82 12.60 2.49 -8.44
C ARG A 82 12.88 1.88 -7.06
N TYR A 83 11.95 2.00 -6.11
CA TYR A 83 12.04 1.44 -4.77
C TYR A 83 11.27 0.12 -4.60
N SER A 84 10.74 -0.48 -5.68
CA SER A 84 10.05 -1.78 -5.70
C SER A 84 10.84 -2.90 -4.99
N GLN A 85 12.15 -2.76 -4.84
CA GLN A 85 13.01 -3.63 -4.03
C GLN A 85 12.70 -3.63 -2.52
N HIS A 86 12.10 -2.55 -1.99
CA HIS A 86 11.75 -2.37 -0.58
C HIS A 86 10.24 -2.52 -0.36
N SER A 87 9.70 -3.69 -0.70
CA SER A 87 8.32 -4.11 -0.41
C SER A 87 7.81 -3.70 0.98
N THR A 88 8.68 -3.72 2.00
CA THR A 88 8.38 -3.30 3.38
C THR A 88 8.08 -1.80 3.51
N ILE A 89 8.74 -0.94 2.74
CA ILE A 89 8.48 0.51 2.73
C ILE A 89 7.10 0.79 2.13
N VAL A 90 6.71 0.04 1.09
CA VAL A 90 5.39 0.17 0.46
C VAL A 90 4.29 -0.20 1.46
N LEU A 91 4.46 -1.32 2.17
CA LEU A 91 3.49 -1.79 3.17
C LEU A 91 3.37 -0.80 4.35
N THR A 92 4.50 -0.33 4.88
CA THR A 92 4.49 0.66 5.98
C THR A 92 3.85 1.98 5.58
N LEU A 93 4.11 2.46 4.35
CA LEU A 93 3.44 3.63 3.80
C LEU A 93 1.93 3.40 3.68
N LEU A 94 1.50 2.25 3.18
CA LEU A 94 0.08 1.92 3.05
C LEU A 94 -0.63 1.85 4.41
N MET A 95 0.02 1.26 5.44
CA MET A 95 -0.50 1.25 6.81
C MET A 95 -0.60 2.65 7.41
N SER A 96 0.37 3.53 7.12
CA SER A 96 0.31 4.93 7.57
C SER A 96 -0.84 5.70 6.91
N MET A 97 -1.13 5.43 5.63
CA MET A 97 -2.27 6.01 4.91
C MET A 97 -3.60 5.51 5.46
N PHE A 98 -3.69 4.22 5.80
CA PHE A 98 -4.87 3.65 6.44
C PHE A 98 -5.15 4.32 7.80
N ALA A 99 -4.13 4.50 8.64
CA ALA A 99 -4.28 5.18 9.93
C ALA A 99 -4.73 6.65 9.78
N LEU A 100 -4.16 7.37 8.81
CA LEU A 100 -4.55 8.75 8.52
C LEU A 100 -5.99 8.85 8.03
N LEU A 101 -6.40 7.93 7.15
CA LEU A 101 -7.77 7.85 6.65
C LEU A 101 -8.75 7.56 7.80
N ALA A 102 -8.45 6.59 8.67
CA ALA A 102 -9.26 6.29 9.83
C ALA A 102 -9.43 7.52 10.75
N HIS A 103 -8.34 8.26 11.01
CA HIS A 103 -8.40 9.51 11.75
C HIS A 103 -9.31 10.55 11.09
N TRP A 104 -9.20 10.75 9.78
CA TRP A 104 -10.04 11.70 9.05
C TRP A 104 -11.51 11.32 9.07
N MET A 105 -11.82 10.05 8.80
CA MET A 105 -13.19 9.56 8.87
C MET A 105 -13.73 9.70 10.30
N ALA A 106 -12.92 9.47 11.34
CA ALA A 106 -13.32 9.66 12.73
C ALA A 106 -13.65 11.12 13.05
N CYS A 107 -12.85 12.06 12.54
CA CYS A 107 -13.12 13.49 12.67
C CYS A 107 -14.42 13.88 11.95
N ILE A 108 -14.66 13.38 10.74
CA ILE A 108 -15.91 13.63 10.00
C ILE A 108 -17.11 13.04 10.76
N TRP A 109 -16.98 11.83 11.30
CA TRP A 109 -18.02 11.19 12.12
C TRP A 109 -18.38 12.01 13.37
N TYR A 110 -17.36 12.57 14.04
CA TYR A 110 -17.55 13.51 15.15
C TYR A 110 -18.24 14.81 14.73
N VAL A 111 -17.84 15.39 13.59
CA VAL A 111 -18.48 16.61 13.07
C VAL A 111 -19.94 16.35 12.71
N ILE A 112 -20.28 15.21 12.08
CA ILE A 112 -21.66 14.85 11.77
C ILE A 112 -22.50 14.78 13.05
N GLY A 113 -22.02 14.05 14.07
CA GLY A 113 -22.73 13.94 15.35
C GLY A 113 -22.87 15.28 16.09
N LYS A 114 -21.91 16.20 15.92
CA LYS A 114 -21.98 17.56 16.47
C LYS A 114 -22.97 18.44 15.70
N MET A 115 -22.95 18.39 14.36
CA MET A 115 -23.87 19.17 13.52
C MET A 115 -25.31 18.74 13.72
N GLU A 116 -25.60 17.43 13.73
CA GLU A 116 -26.94 16.92 14.01
C GLU A 116 -27.42 17.27 15.42
N ARG A 117 -26.50 17.45 16.38
CA ARG A 117 -26.84 17.95 17.71
C ARG A 117 -27.23 19.42 17.69
N GLU A 118 -26.50 20.25 16.94
CA GLU A 118 -26.70 21.70 16.86
C GLU A 118 -27.94 22.09 16.03
N ASP A 119 -28.31 21.30 15.01
CA ASP A 119 -29.41 21.57 14.08
C ASP A 119 -30.81 21.20 14.64
N ASN A 120 -30.91 20.75 15.90
CA ASN A 120 -32.12 20.11 16.43
C ASN A 120 -33.32 21.05 16.62
N SER A 121 -34.24 20.99 15.66
CA SER A 121 -35.69 21.00 15.91
C SER A 121 -36.04 19.97 17.00
N LEU A 122 -36.77 20.37 18.04
CA LEU A 122 -37.10 19.67 19.30
C LEU A 122 -37.50 18.17 19.26
N LEU A 123 -37.68 17.54 18.09
CA LEU A 123 -38.17 16.17 17.91
C LEU A 123 -37.08 15.13 17.55
N LYS A 124 -35.85 15.53 17.16
CA LYS A 124 -34.79 14.60 16.68
C LYS A 124 -33.63 14.37 17.65
N TRP A 125 -33.70 14.93 18.85
CA TRP A 125 -32.55 15.04 19.75
C TRP A 125 -32.05 13.70 20.33
N GLU A 126 -32.91 12.68 20.41
CA GLU A 126 -32.63 11.45 21.16
C GLU A 126 -31.94 10.34 20.33
N VAL A 127 -31.78 10.52 19.01
CA VAL A 127 -31.43 9.40 18.11
C VAL A 127 -29.96 9.38 17.70
N GLY A 128 -29.25 10.51 17.67
CA GLY A 128 -27.88 10.58 17.16
C GLY A 128 -26.86 9.76 17.96
N TRP A 129 -25.80 9.27 17.30
CA TRP A 129 -24.79 8.39 17.88
C TRP A 129 -24.08 9.01 19.10
N LEU A 130 -23.85 10.32 19.07
CA LEU A 130 -23.15 11.05 20.13
C LEU A 130 -24.01 11.15 21.41
N HIS A 131 -25.34 11.23 21.24
CA HIS A 131 -26.29 11.21 22.35
C HIS A 131 -26.37 9.83 22.99
N GLU A 132 -26.50 8.79 22.16
CA GLU A 132 -26.49 7.39 22.61
C GLU A 132 -25.18 7.02 23.32
N LEU A 133 -24.03 7.53 22.84
CA LEU A 133 -22.74 7.38 23.53
C LEU A 133 -22.75 8.02 24.92
N GLY A 134 -23.29 9.24 25.05
CA GLY A 134 -23.41 9.92 26.35
C GLY A 134 -24.27 9.15 27.34
N LYS A 135 -25.36 8.53 26.86
CA LYS A 135 -26.21 7.66 27.66
C LYS A 135 -25.47 6.42 28.15
N ARG A 136 -24.69 5.76 27.29
CA ARG A 136 -23.90 4.56 27.64
C ARG A 136 -22.76 4.84 28.60
N LEU A 137 -22.18 6.04 28.53
CA LEU A 137 -21.09 6.48 29.40
C LEU A 137 -21.57 7.16 30.69
N GLU A 138 -22.86 7.06 31.02
CA GLU A 138 -23.48 7.70 32.21
C GLU A 138 -23.20 9.22 32.29
N SER A 139 -22.92 9.84 31.15
CA SER A 139 -22.66 11.28 30.98
C SER A 139 -23.62 11.87 29.95
N PRO A 140 -24.94 11.83 30.23
CA PRO A 140 -25.94 12.31 29.29
C PRO A 140 -25.82 13.82 29.08
N TYR A 141 -26.33 14.28 27.94
CA TYR A 141 -26.52 15.70 27.69
C TYR A 141 -27.76 16.19 28.42
N TYR A 142 -27.65 17.26 29.21
CA TYR A 142 -28.78 17.85 29.94
C TYR A 142 -29.40 19.00 29.12
N GLY A 143 -30.73 19.17 29.25
CA GLY A 143 -31.53 20.13 28.48
C GLY A 143 -31.00 21.58 28.57
N ASN A 144 -30.90 22.22 27.41
CA ASN A 144 -30.30 23.54 27.12
C ASN A 144 -28.77 23.55 26.95
N ASN A 145 -28.35 22.81 25.91
CA ASN A 145 -27.27 23.08 24.94
C ASN A 145 -25.81 23.30 25.35
N THR A 146 -25.41 23.30 26.62
CA THR A 146 -23.97 23.38 26.96
C THR A 146 -23.50 22.57 28.16
N LEU A 147 -24.40 21.95 28.93
CA LEU A 147 -24.01 21.19 30.13
C LEU A 147 -24.18 19.67 29.93
N GLY A 148 -23.08 18.95 30.13
CA GLY A 148 -23.04 17.48 30.03
C GLY A 148 -22.50 16.97 28.69
N GLY A 149 -22.45 15.64 28.58
CA GLY A 149 -21.88 14.92 27.45
C GLY A 149 -20.55 14.22 27.75
N PRO A 150 -20.18 13.23 26.92
CA PRO A 150 -18.91 12.53 27.04
C PRO A 150 -17.73 13.47 26.79
N SER A 151 -16.61 13.22 27.48
CA SER A 151 -15.38 13.98 27.28
C SER A 151 -14.94 13.96 25.81
N ILE A 152 -14.27 15.02 25.35
CA ILE A 152 -13.74 15.11 23.97
C ILE A 152 -12.85 13.90 23.63
N ARG A 153 -12.10 13.41 24.62
CA ARG A 153 -11.24 12.22 24.50
C ARG A 153 -12.08 10.97 24.29
N SER A 154 -13.12 10.77 25.10
CA SER A 154 -14.03 9.62 24.98
C SER A 154 -14.78 9.64 23.63
N ALA A 155 -15.25 10.81 23.20
CA ALA A 155 -15.93 10.98 21.92
C ALA A 155 -14.98 10.70 20.74
N TYR A 156 -13.73 11.18 20.79
CA TYR A 156 -12.72 10.88 19.77
C TYR A 156 -12.36 9.40 19.71
N ILE A 157 -12.13 8.75 20.86
CA ILE A 157 -11.84 7.31 20.92
C ILE A 157 -13.01 6.50 20.38
N ALA A 158 -14.25 6.84 20.73
CA ALA A 158 -15.44 6.17 20.21
C ALA A 158 -15.62 6.37 18.70
N ALA A 159 -15.35 7.58 18.18
CA ALA A 159 -15.38 7.85 16.75
C ALA A 159 -14.28 7.10 15.99
N LEU A 160 -13.07 7.05 16.54
CA LEU A 160 -11.96 6.29 15.97
C LEU A 160 -12.24 4.78 16.02
N TYR A 161 -12.83 4.30 17.10
CA TYR A 161 -13.25 2.90 17.23
C TYR A 161 -14.31 2.53 16.20
N PHE A 162 -15.35 3.36 16.03
CA PHE A 162 -16.38 3.17 15.02
C PHE A 162 -15.75 3.07 13.63
N THR A 163 -15.00 4.10 13.24
CA THR A 163 -14.41 4.18 11.89
C THR A 163 -13.38 3.10 11.63
N LEU A 164 -12.52 2.75 12.59
CA LEU A 164 -11.62 1.61 12.46
C LEU A 164 -12.42 0.31 12.30
N SER A 165 -13.45 0.07 13.14
CA SER A 165 -14.25 -1.15 13.06
C SER A 165 -15.01 -1.28 11.73
N SER A 166 -15.45 -0.17 11.14
CA SER A 166 -16.08 -0.14 9.81
C SER A 166 -15.06 -0.31 8.69
N LEU A 167 -13.90 0.36 8.78
CA LEU A 167 -12.84 0.27 7.77
C LEU A 167 -12.19 -1.13 7.73
N THR A 168 -12.11 -1.82 8.86
CA THR A 168 -11.63 -3.21 8.95
C THR A 168 -12.74 -4.25 8.75
N SER A 169 -13.96 -3.82 8.42
CA SER A 169 -15.13 -4.70 8.24
C SER A 169 -15.46 -5.61 9.44
N VAL A 170 -15.10 -5.19 10.66
CA VAL A 170 -15.40 -5.95 11.89
C VAL A 170 -16.79 -5.62 12.42
N GLY A 171 -17.13 -4.33 12.48
CA GLY A 171 -18.50 -3.87 12.71
C GLY A 171 -19.17 -4.36 14.00
N PHE A 172 -18.54 -4.19 15.17
CA PHE A 172 -19.06 -4.68 16.46
C PHE A 172 -20.45 -4.14 16.86
N GLY A 173 -20.90 -3.02 16.28
CA GLY A 173 -22.24 -2.45 16.56
C GLY A 173 -22.39 -1.69 17.88
N ASN A 174 -21.32 -1.55 18.67
CA ASN A 174 -21.36 -0.79 19.93
C ASN A 174 -21.49 0.74 19.73
N VAL A 175 -21.11 1.23 18.57
CA VAL A 175 -21.42 2.57 18.06
C VAL A 175 -22.05 2.35 16.70
N SER A 176 -23.26 2.86 16.49
CA SER A 176 -24.04 2.62 15.29
C SER A 176 -24.59 3.92 14.72
N ALA A 177 -24.78 3.93 13.40
CA ALA A 177 -25.53 4.96 12.73
C ALA A 177 -27.03 4.77 12.95
N ASN A 178 -27.68 5.80 13.47
CA ASN A 178 -29.08 5.81 13.81
C ASN A 178 -29.85 6.77 12.88
N THR A 179 -29.25 7.90 12.52
CA THR A 179 -29.83 8.87 11.57
C THR A 179 -29.52 8.52 10.12
N ASP A 180 -30.28 9.06 9.17
CA ASP A 180 -30.06 8.78 7.74
C ASP A 180 -28.74 9.37 7.23
N ALA A 181 -28.32 10.53 7.75
CA ALA A 181 -27.01 11.10 7.41
C ALA A 181 -25.86 10.24 7.96
N GLU A 182 -25.98 9.75 9.20
CA GLU A 182 -25.03 8.81 9.80
C GLU A 182 -24.96 7.50 8.99
N LYS A 183 -26.10 6.97 8.52
CA LYS A 183 -26.17 5.73 7.72
C LYS A 183 -25.52 5.92 6.36
N ILE A 184 -25.79 7.02 5.66
CA ILE A 184 -25.18 7.35 4.37
C ILE A 184 -23.65 7.43 4.53
N PHE A 185 -23.17 8.13 5.55
CA PHE A 185 -21.74 8.21 5.85
C PHE A 185 -21.13 6.83 6.16
N SER A 186 -21.85 6.00 6.90
CA SER A 186 -21.41 4.64 7.23
C SER A 186 -21.27 3.77 5.99
N ILE A 187 -22.24 3.83 5.06
CA ILE A 187 -22.18 3.12 3.76
C ILE A 187 -20.95 3.58 2.98
N CYS A 188 -20.71 4.89 2.86
CA CYS A 188 -19.53 5.42 2.19
C CYS A 188 -18.22 4.94 2.86
N THR A 189 -18.17 4.94 4.19
CA THR A 189 -17.00 4.49 4.96
C THR A 189 -16.74 3.00 4.76
N MET A 190 -17.78 2.17 4.72
CA MET A 190 -17.68 0.74 4.45
C MET A 190 -17.15 0.46 3.03
N LEU A 191 -17.62 1.20 2.01
CA LEU A 191 -17.12 1.05 0.64
C LEU A 191 -15.64 1.44 0.52
N ILE A 192 -15.24 2.54 1.15
CA ILE A 192 -13.84 2.97 1.20
C ILE A 192 -12.98 1.94 1.94
N GLY A 193 -13.49 1.41 3.06
CA GLY A 193 -12.84 0.35 3.83
C GLY A 193 -12.61 -0.91 3.01
N ALA A 194 -13.62 -1.37 2.28
CA ALA A 194 -13.53 -2.55 1.42
C ALA A 194 -12.45 -2.40 0.34
N LEU A 195 -12.39 -1.24 -0.33
CA LEU A 195 -11.33 -0.96 -1.32
C LEU A 195 -9.94 -0.91 -0.68
N MET A 196 -9.79 -0.25 0.47
CA MET A 196 -8.52 -0.17 1.19
C MET A 196 -8.04 -1.55 1.66
N HIS A 197 -8.94 -2.38 2.18
CA HIS A 197 -8.65 -3.75 2.59
C HIS A 197 -8.15 -4.58 1.39
N ALA A 198 -8.84 -4.51 0.25
CA ALA A 198 -8.42 -5.19 -0.97
C ALA A 198 -6.99 -4.77 -1.42
N LEU A 199 -6.67 -3.47 -1.34
CA LEU A 199 -5.34 -2.96 -1.68
C LEU A 199 -4.26 -3.46 -0.70
N VAL A 200 -4.53 -3.42 0.61
CA VAL A 200 -3.58 -3.89 1.64
C VAL A 200 -3.30 -5.37 1.48
N PHE A 201 -4.34 -6.20 1.42
CA PHE A 201 -4.17 -7.64 1.26
C PHE A 201 -3.54 -8.01 -0.08
N GLY A 202 -3.89 -7.32 -1.16
CA GLY A 202 -3.25 -7.52 -2.46
C GLY A 202 -1.74 -7.27 -2.42
N ASN A 203 -1.30 -6.19 -1.75
CA ASN A 203 0.11 -5.91 -1.57
C ASN A 203 0.80 -6.96 -0.69
N VAL A 204 0.19 -7.34 0.44
CA VAL A 204 0.76 -8.38 1.33
C VAL A 204 0.94 -9.70 0.56
N THR A 205 -0.07 -10.13 -0.21
CA THR A 205 0.03 -11.34 -1.03
C THR A 205 1.14 -11.22 -2.07
N ALA A 206 1.29 -10.09 -2.75
CA ALA A 206 2.38 -9.87 -3.71
C ALA A 206 3.77 -9.94 -3.06
N ILE A 207 3.92 -9.41 -1.84
CA ILE A 207 5.17 -9.48 -1.06
C ILE A 207 5.48 -10.93 -0.69
N ILE A 208 4.49 -11.67 -0.18
CA ILE A 208 4.64 -13.08 0.16
C ILE A 208 5.05 -13.89 -1.07
N GLN A 209 4.37 -13.69 -2.21
CA GLN A 209 4.71 -14.35 -3.47
C GLN A 209 6.15 -14.05 -3.91
N ARG A 210 6.59 -12.79 -3.81
CA ARG A 210 7.97 -12.41 -4.14
C ARG A 210 8.99 -13.06 -3.20
N MET A 211 8.72 -13.05 -1.89
CA MET A 211 9.60 -13.63 -0.85
C MET A 211 9.78 -15.14 -1.06
N TYR A 212 8.69 -15.85 -1.36
CA TYR A 212 8.72 -17.29 -1.61
C TYR A 212 9.04 -17.67 -3.06
N SER A 213 9.31 -16.72 -3.96
CA SER A 213 9.54 -17.02 -5.39
C SER A 213 10.70 -17.98 -5.62
N ARG A 214 11.83 -17.79 -4.91
CA ARG A 214 13.02 -18.66 -5.00
C ARG A 214 12.77 -20.05 -4.41
N TRP A 215 12.12 -20.09 -3.25
CA TRP A 215 11.74 -21.34 -2.60
C TRP A 215 10.77 -22.15 -3.46
N SER A 216 9.79 -21.48 -4.07
CA SER A 216 8.83 -22.10 -5.00
C SER A 216 9.55 -22.64 -6.24
N LEU A 217 10.48 -21.88 -6.82
CA LEU A 217 11.28 -22.34 -7.96
C LEU A 217 12.09 -23.60 -7.63
N TYR A 218 12.76 -23.63 -6.47
CA TYR A 218 13.49 -24.82 -6.00
C TYR A 218 12.57 -26.05 -5.91
N HIS A 219 11.38 -25.89 -5.31
CA HIS A 219 10.43 -26.98 -5.14
C HIS A 219 9.86 -27.47 -6.47
N THR A 220 9.51 -26.56 -7.38
CA THR A 220 9.05 -26.89 -8.73
C THR A 220 10.11 -27.69 -9.49
N ARG A 221 11.35 -27.19 -9.54
CA ARG A 221 12.46 -27.91 -10.22
C ARG A 221 12.77 -29.26 -9.58
N THR A 222 12.74 -29.34 -8.25
CA THR A 222 12.92 -30.62 -7.53
C THR A 222 11.80 -31.61 -7.84
N LYS A 223 10.56 -31.12 -7.98
CA LYS A 223 9.41 -31.94 -8.35
C LYS A 223 9.59 -32.47 -9.78
N ASP A 224 9.92 -31.61 -10.74
CA ASP A 224 10.16 -32.00 -12.12
C ASP A 224 11.25 -33.07 -12.22
N LEU A 225 12.35 -32.92 -11.46
CA LEU A 225 13.42 -33.92 -11.37
C LEU A 225 12.92 -35.27 -10.82
N LYS A 226 12.11 -35.25 -9.75
CA LYS A 226 11.54 -36.47 -9.17
C LYS A 226 10.55 -37.17 -10.11
N ASP A 227 9.75 -36.38 -10.83
CA ASP A 227 8.80 -36.90 -11.81
C ASP A 227 9.54 -37.51 -13.01
N PHE A 228 10.61 -36.87 -13.50
CA PHE A 228 11.52 -37.43 -14.52
C PHE A 228 12.11 -38.78 -14.09
N ILE A 229 12.65 -38.84 -12.86
CA ILE A 229 13.20 -40.08 -12.29
C ILE A 229 12.15 -41.20 -12.24
N ARG A 230 10.90 -40.85 -11.89
CA ARG A 230 9.80 -41.81 -11.78
C ARG A 230 9.38 -42.34 -13.14
N VAL A 231 9.20 -41.47 -14.13
CA VAL A 231 8.75 -41.83 -15.49
C VAL A 231 9.76 -42.74 -16.18
N HIS A 232 11.05 -42.49 -15.99
CA HIS A 232 12.12 -43.27 -16.61
C HIS A 232 12.57 -44.49 -15.79
N HIS A 233 11.92 -44.79 -14.66
CA HIS A 233 12.24 -45.93 -13.79
C HIS A 233 13.73 -46.02 -13.42
N LEU A 234 14.37 -44.89 -13.10
CA LEU A 234 15.81 -44.87 -12.83
C LEU A 234 16.15 -45.62 -11.53
N PRO A 235 17.29 -46.34 -11.49
CA PRO A 235 17.69 -47.10 -10.31
C PRO A 235 17.96 -46.18 -9.11
N GLN A 236 17.74 -46.70 -7.91
CA GLN A 236 17.80 -45.92 -6.66
C GLN A 236 19.15 -45.23 -6.44
N GLN A 237 20.27 -45.87 -6.82
CA GLN A 237 21.60 -45.26 -6.73
C GLN A 237 21.75 -44.03 -7.62
N LEU A 238 21.27 -44.10 -8.88
CA LEU A 238 21.33 -42.97 -9.81
C LEU A 238 20.40 -41.84 -9.35
N LYS A 239 19.20 -42.18 -8.88
CA LYS A 239 18.26 -41.22 -8.30
C LYS A 239 18.88 -40.44 -7.14
N GLN A 240 19.55 -41.12 -6.22
CA GLN A 240 20.19 -40.47 -5.07
C GLN A 240 21.28 -39.49 -5.54
N ARG A 241 22.15 -39.93 -6.46
CA ARG A 241 23.19 -39.08 -7.07
C ARG A 241 22.62 -37.84 -7.76
N MET A 242 21.56 -37.99 -8.56
CA MET A 242 20.91 -36.88 -9.24
C MET A 242 20.33 -35.84 -8.26
N LEU A 243 19.72 -36.30 -7.17
CA LEU A 243 19.15 -35.41 -6.15
C LEU A 243 20.25 -34.68 -5.36
N GLU A 244 21.30 -35.37 -4.95
CA GLU A 244 22.45 -34.78 -4.24
C GLU A 244 23.17 -33.74 -5.11
N TYR A 245 23.39 -34.05 -6.39
CA TYR A 245 23.95 -33.10 -7.35
C TYR A 245 23.08 -31.85 -7.47
N PHE A 246 21.76 -32.01 -7.63
CA PHE A 246 20.84 -30.88 -7.75
C PHE A 246 20.82 -30.01 -6.49
N GLN A 247 20.77 -30.62 -5.30
CA GLN A 247 20.77 -29.91 -4.02
C GLN A 247 22.07 -29.12 -3.80
N THR A 248 23.21 -29.76 -4.09
CA THR A 248 24.53 -29.14 -3.95
C THR A 248 24.71 -28.00 -4.95
N THR A 249 24.29 -28.20 -6.19
CA THR A 249 24.34 -27.13 -7.21
C THR A 249 23.50 -25.93 -6.76
N TRP A 250 22.28 -26.18 -6.29
CA TRP A 250 21.37 -25.13 -5.82
C TRP A 250 21.90 -24.39 -4.60
N SER A 251 22.56 -25.06 -3.65
CA SER A 251 23.10 -24.40 -2.45
C SER A 251 24.24 -23.44 -2.77
N VAL A 252 25.00 -23.71 -3.85
CA VAL A 252 26.10 -22.85 -4.29
C VAL A 252 25.63 -21.71 -5.18
N ASN A 253 24.73 -21.97 -6.14
CA ASN A 253 24.33 -20.99 -7.15
C ASN A 253 22.94 -20.34 -6.92
N ASN A 254 22.20 -20.75 -5.89
CA ASN A 254 20.82 -20.32 -5.61
C ASN A 254 19.86 -20.47 -6.80
N GLY A 255 20.14 -21.42 -7.71
CA GLY A 255 19.38 -21.66 -8.93
C GLY A 255 19.65 -20.68 -10.06
N ILE A 256 20.77 -19.95 -10.04
CA ILE A 256 21.16 -19.00 -11.09
C ILE A 256 22.14 -19.69 -12.05
N ASP A 257 21.73 -19.86 -13.30
CA ASP A 257 22.65 -20.26 -14.37
C ASP A 257 23.43 -19.03 -14.85
N SER A 258 24.73 -18.99 -14.53
CA SER A 258 25.61 -17.89 -14.90
C SER A 258 25.74 -17.74 -16.42
N ASN A 259 25.71 -18.84 -17.18
CA ASN A 259 25.81 -18.78 -18.64
C ASN A 259 24.55 -18.21 -19.27
N GLU A 260 23.37 -18.50 -18.71
CA GLU A 260 22.11 -17.92 -19.17
C GLU A 260 22.05 -16.43 -18.82
N LEU A 261 22.39 -16.06 -17.58
CA LEU A 261 22.43 -14.66 -17.12
C LEU A 261 23.39 -13.80 -17.95
N LEU A 262 24.53 -14.36 -18.34
CA LEU A 262 25.55 -13.60 -19.07
C LEU A 262 25.18 -13.37 -20.54
N LYS A 263 24.24 -14.11 -21.15
CA LYS A 263 23.88 -13.96 -22.58
C LYS A 263 23.30 -12.60 -22.92
N ASP A 264 22.63 -11.95 -21.98
CA ASP A 264 21.97 -10.66 -22.19
C ASP A 264 22.96 -9.48 -22.24
N PHE A 265 24.21 -9.69 -21.81
CA PHE A 265 25.23 -8.66 -21.81
C PHE A 265 26.06 -8.63 -23.10
N PRO A 266 26.57 -7.46 -23.52
CA PRO A 266 27.55 -7.37 -24.61
C PRO A 266 28.79 -8.21 -24.34
N ASP A 267 29.43 -8.72 -25.40
CA ASP A 267 30.58 -9.62 -25.30
C ASP A 267 31.76 -9.02 -24.52
N GLU A 268 31.98 -7.70 -24.60
CA GLU A 268 33.01 -7.01 -23.82
C GLU A 268 32.75 -7.16 -22.31
N LEU A 269 31.54 -6.83 -21.86
CA LEU A 269 31.17 -6.89 -20.45
C LEU A 269 31.15 -8.33 -19.93
N ARG A 270 30.64 -9.27 -20.75
CA ARG A 270 30.70 -10.71 -20.43
C ARG A 270 32.12 -11.18 -20.20
N SER A 271 33.03 -10.74 -21.05
CA SER A 271 34.42 -11.13 -20.92
C SER A 271 35.08 -10.52 -19.67
N ASP A 272 34.78 -9.26 -19.34
CA ASP A 272 35.29 -8.63 -18.11
C ASP A 272 34.75 -9.33 -16.85
N ILE A 273 33.46 -9.71 -16.84
CA ILE A 273 32.85 -10.47 -15.73
C ILE A 273 33.48 -11.86 -15.62
N THR A 274 33.58 -12.60 -16.72
CA THR A 274 34.17 -13.96 -16.70
C THR A 274 35.65 -13.96 -16.36
N MET A 275 36.40 -12.92 -16.75
CA MET A 275 37.78 -12.71 -16.29
C MET A 275 37.85 -12.58 -14.77
N HIS A 276 36.89 -11.86 -14.17
CA HIS A 276 36.84 -11.68 -12.72
C HIS A 276 36.45 -12.98 -12.00
N LEU A 277 35.41 -13.66 -12.48
CA LEU A 277 34.93 -14.93 -11.90
C LEU A 277 36.01 -16.03 -11.95
N ASN A 278 36.74 -16.12 -13.07
CA ASN A 278 37.74 -17.15 -13.29
C ASN A 278 39.17 -16.71 -12.93
N LYS A 279 39.32 -15.62 -12.18
CA LYS A 279 40.62 -15.02 -11.87
C LYS A 279 41.59 -16.01 -11.24
N GLU A 280 41.13 -16.86 -10.32
CA GLU A 280 41.99 -17.86 -9.66
C GLU A 280 42.61 -18.86 -10.65
N ILE A 281 41.87 -19.25 -11.69
CA ILE A 281 42.34 -20.20 -12.71
C ILE A 281 43.27 -19.49 -13.71
N LEU A 282 42.91 -18.27 -14.12
CA LEU A 282 43.67 -17.50 -15.10
C LEU A 282 45.02 -16.99 -14.55
N GLN A 283 45.23 -17.03 -13.23
CA GLN A 283 46.48 -16.67 -12.56
C GLN A 283 47.43 -17.86 -12.32
N LEU A 284 47.09 -19.07 -12.78
CA LEU A 284 47.98 -20.21 -12.71
C LEU A 284 49.24 -20.00 -13.57
N SER A 285 50.37 -20.58 -13.14
CA SER A 285 51.67 -20.49 -13.85
C SER A 285 51.60 -20.92 -15.31
N LEU A 286 50.69 -21.85 -15.64
CA LEU A 286 50.40 -22.29 -17.01
C LEU A 286 50.03 -21.14 -17.96
N PHE A 287 49.40 -20.09 -17.44
CA PHE A 287 48.87 -18.96 -18.22
C PHE A 287 49.67 -17.67 -18.07
N GLU A 288 50.82 -17.68 -17.36
CA GLU A 288 51.65 -16.48 -17.15
C GLU A 288 52.11 -15.81 -18.46
N CYS A 289 52.40 -16.61 -19.48
CA CYS A 289 52.83 -16.13 -20.80
C CYS A 289 51.66 -15.77 -21.74
N ALA A 290 50.40 -15.98 -21.33
CA ALA A 290 49.25 -15.75 -22.20
C ALA A 290 48.92 -14.25 -22.29
N SER A 291 48.66 -13.78 -23.52
CA SER A 291 48.23 -12.40 -23.72
C SER A 291 46.86 -12.14 -23.08
N ARG A 292 46.59 -10.89 -22.68
CA ARG A 292 45.28 -10.51 -22.12
C ARG A 292 44.11 -10.84 -23.05
N GLY A 293 44.31 -10.73 -24.37
CA GLY A 293 43.30 -11.12 -25.36
C GLY A 293 43.01 -12.62 -25.36
N CYS A 294 44.04 -13.45 -25.21
CA CYS A 294 43.90 -14.90 -25.06
C CYS A 294 43.15 -15.24 -23.77
N LEU A 295 43.51 -14.62 -22.64
CA LEU A 295 42.83 -14.84 -21.35
C LEU A 295 41.35 -14.45 -21.40
N ARG A 296 40.99 -13.34 -22.07
CA ARG A 296 39.59 -12.91 -22.22
C ARG A 296 38.79 -13.84 -23.15
N SER A 297 39.44 -14.45 -24.15
CA SER A 297 38.80 -15.49 -24.97
C SER A 297 38.65 -16.81 -24.21
N LEU A 298 39.64 -17.18 -23.40
CA LEU A 298 39.63 -18.40 -22.59
C LEU A 298 38.58 -18.30 -21.48
N SER A 299 38.45 -17.14 -20.83
CA SER A 299 37.53 -16.93 -19.71
C SER A 299 36.07 -17.21 -20.07
N LEU A 300 35.68 -16.99 -21.33
CA LEU A 300 34.34 -17.26 -21.85
C LEU A 300 34.04 -18.76 -22.00
N HIS A 301 35.07 -19.61 -22.08
CA HIS A 301 34.94 -21.05 -22.28
C HIS A 301 35.09 -21.86 -20.98
N ILE A 302 35.57 -21.23 -19.90
CA ILE A 302 35.69 -21.86 -18.59
C ILE A 302 34.30 -22.08 -17.99
N LYS A 303 34.02 -23.33 -17.60
CA LYS A 303 32.77 -23.72 -16.93
C LYS A 303 33.09 -24.36 -15.59
N THR A 304 32.40 -23.92 -14.54
CA THR A 304 32.47 -24.54 -13.23
C THR A 304 31.56 -25.76 -13.18
N SER A 305 32.09 -26.90 -12.74
CA SER A 305 31.34 -28.14 -12.51
C SER A 305 31.56 -28.62 -11.09
N PHE A 306 30.56 -29.28 -10.52
CA PHE A 306 30.60 -29.87 -9.18
C PHE A 306 30.55 -31.39 -9.30
N CYS A 307 31.37 -32.07 -8.50
CA CYS A 307 31.37 -33.52 -8.39
C CYS A 307 31.08 -33.90 -6.93
N ALA A 308 30.17 -34.86 -6.72
CA ALA A 308 29.90 -35.35 -5.38
C ALA A 308 31.02 -36.31 -4.90
N PRO A 309 31.25 -36.44 -3.58
CA PRO A 309 32.20 -37.41 -3.05
C PRO A 309 31.89 -38.83 -3.53
N GLY A 310 32.92 -39.54 -4.00
CA GLY A 310 32.79 -40.92 -4.52
C GLY A 310 32.35 -41.02 -5.98
N GLU A 311 32.14 -39.89 -6.67
CA GLU A 311 31.94 -39.90 -8.13
C GLU A 311 33.26 -39.91 -8.89
N TYR A 312 33.29 -40.71 -9.97
CA TYR A 312 34.40 -40.74 -10.92
C TYR A 312 34.17 -39.68 -11.99
N LEU A 313 35.08 -38.71 -12.10
CA LEU A 313 35.04 -37.69 -13.15
C LEU A 313 35.44 -38.27 -14.52
N LEU A 314 36.47 -39.11 -14.54
CA LEU A 314 37.02 -39.74 -15.74
C LEU A 314 37.25 -41.22 -15.46
N ARG A 315 36.91 -42.09 -16.41
CA ARG A 315 37.25 -43.52 -16.37
C ARG A 315 38.30 -43.85 -17.41
N GLN A 316 39.07 -44.90 -17.14
CA GLN A 316 40.03 -45.40 -18.11
C GLN A 316 39.31 -45.83 -19.39
N GLY A 317 39.73 -45.26 -20.53
CA GLY A 317 39.10 -45.50 -21.84
C GLY A 317 38.13 -44.40 -22.28
N ASP A 318 37.78 -43.45 -21.41
CA ASP A 318 36.96 -42.30 -21.80
C ASP A 318 37.77 -41.33 -22.68
N ALA A 319 37.11 -40.74 -23.69
CA ALA A 319 37.70 -39.68 -24.49
C ALA A 319 37.79 -38.38 -23.67
N LEU A 320 38.98 -37.77 -23.61
CA LEU A 320 39.18 -36.52 -22.89
C LEU A 320 38.57 -35.34 -23.67
N GLN A 321 37.44 -34.82 -23.20
CA GLN A 321 36.72 -33.71 -23.86
C GLN A 321 37.11 -32.33 -23.33
N ALA A 322 37.65 -32.26 -22.12
CA ALA A 322 38.01 -31.02 -21.45
C ALA A 322 39.21 -31.20 -20.53
N ILE A 323 39.89 -30.09 -20.25
CA ILE A 323 40.93 -30.00 -19.21
C ILE A 323 40.25 -29.51 -17.94
N TYR A 324 40.52 -30.20 -16.82
CA TYR A 324 39.91 -29.91 -15.53
C TYR A 324 40.92 -29.28 -14.57
N PHE A 325 40.47 -28.25 -13.83
CA PHE A 325 41.26 -27.58 -12.80
C PHE A 325 40.54 -27.71 -11.46
N VAL A 326 41.22 -28.26 -10.45
CA VAL A 326 40.66 -28.41 -9.09
C VAL A 326 40.74 -27.08 -8.36
N CYS A 327 39.59 -26.40 -8.26
CA CYS A 327 39.49 -25.09 -7.59
C CYS A 327 39.25 -25.22 -6.07
N SER A 328 38.54 -26.27 -5.64
CA SER A 328 38.24 -26.54 -4.24
C SER A 328 38.03 -28.04 -4.04
N GLY A 329 38.49 -28.58 -2.92
CA GLY A 329 38.49 -30.01 -2.63
C GLY A 329 39.75 -30.74 -3.10
N SER A 330 39.67 -32.07 -3.13
CA SER A 330 40.72 -32.96 -3.58
C SER A 330 40.14 -34.10 -4.41
N MET A 331 40.91 -34.61 -5.37
CA MET A 331 40.55 -35.75 -6.20
C MET A 331 41.62 -36.84 -6.09
N GLU A 332 41.19 -38.09 -6.12
CA GLU A 332 42.09 -39.25 -6.13
C GLU A 332 42.22 -39.82 -7.53
N VAL A 333 43.45 -40.07 -7.96
CA VAL A 333 43.75 -40.80 -9.19
C VAL A 333 43.96 -42.26 -8.85
N LEU A 334 43.06 -43.12 -9.32
CA LEU A 334 43.07 -44.55 -9.03
C LEU A 334 43.57 -45.33 -10.25
N LYS A 335 44.44 -46.32 -10.02
CA LYS A 335 44.81 -47.35 -11.00
C LYS A 335 44.75 -48.71 -10.31
N ASP A 336 44.02 -49.65 -10.90
CA ASP A 336 43.82 -50.99 -10.32
C ASP A 336 43.31 -50.97 -8.86
N SER A 337 42.44 -50.00 -8.54
CA SER A 337 41.91 -49.73 -7.19
C SER A 337 42.94 -49.24 -6.16
N MET A 338 44.15 -48.89 -6.60
CA MET A 338 45.18 -48.27 -5.77
C MET A 338 45.26 -46.76 -6.04
N VAL A 339 45.36 -45.96 -4.98
CA VAL A 339 45.55 -44.50 -5.09
C VAL A 339 46.98 -44.23 -5.55
N LEU A 340 47.12 -43.64 -6.74
CA LEU A 340 48.40 -43.24 -7.32
C LEU A 340 48.78 -41.81 -6.94
N ALA A 341 47.81 -40.91 -6.91
CA ALA A 341 48.02 -39.49 -6.64
C ALA A 341 46.76 -38.85 -6.07
N ILE A 342 46.96 -37.79 -5.29
CA ILE A 342 45.89 -36.93 -4.79
C ILE A 342 46.11 -35.55 -5.40
N LEU A 343 45.13 -35.08 -6.18
CA LEU A 343 45.12 -33.77 -6.81
C LEU A 343 44.37 -32.80 -5.89
N GLY A 344 45.09 -31.89 -5.24
CA GLY A 344 44.52 -30.84 -4.41
C GLY A 344 44.27 -29.53 -5.15
N ARG A 345 43.85 -28.50 -4.39
CA ARG A 345 43.70 -27.13 -4.90
C ARG A 345 45.05 -26.63 -5.44
N SER A 346 45.08 -26.34 -6.74
CA SER A 346 46.18 -25.64 -7.44
C SER A 346 47.59 -26.17 -7.16
N GLU A 347 47.81 -27.48 -7.25
CA GLU A 347 49.15 -28.04 -7.48
C GLU A 347 49.24 -28.64 -8.89
N LEU A 348 49.31 -27.76 -9.90
CA LEU A 348 49.96 -28.07 -11.18
C LEU A 348 51.27 -27.27 -11.22
N LYS A 349 52.21 -27.63 -10.35
CA LYS A 349 53.62 -27.35 -10.62
C LYS A 349 54.05 -28.41 -11.63
N ALA A 350 54.15 -28.02 -12.90
CA ALA A 350 54.80 -28.86 -13.90
C ALA A 350 56.24 -29.17 -13.46
N PRO A 351 56.76 -30.38 -13.76
CA PRO A 351 58.09 -30.84 -13.36
C PRO A 351 59.24 -30.00 -13.91
#